data_AF-A0A4Y6KRS8-F1
#
_entry.id   AF-A0A4Y6KRS8-F1
#
_cell.length_a   1.000
_cell.length_b   1.000
_cell.length_c   1.000
_cell.angle_alpha   90.00
_cell.angle_beta   90.00
_cell.angle_gamma   90.00
#
_symmetry.space_group_name_H-M   'P 1'
#
loop_
_entity.id
_entity.type
_entity.pdbx_description
1 polymer ?
#
loop_
_entity_poly.entity_id
_entity_poly.type
_entity_poly.pdbx_seq_one_letter_code
_entity_poly.pdbx_strand_id
1 'polypeptide(L)'
;MSLEFHDGSHTLYRGYASSAWNDTGLLRLNPGASTWDAWLMNNYNTEEKVTALLGSSTARAIKFNKFGSKLGELLDTDHSSIMVVKGLHQWQRVGKSWNYKLHLTLGFDAKLWHLYALYEDSSSSIKLTGSISAGEQFGNVTHDGWNIPKKKR
;
A
#
# COMPACT_ATOMS: atom_id res chain seq x y z
N MET A 1 -11.66 -11.31 2.32
CA MET A 1 -10.40 -10.63 1.97
C MET A 1 -9.72 -10.26 3.27
N SER A 2 -8.47 -10.66 3.45
CA SER A 2 -7.69 -10.47 4.68
C SER A 2 -6.91 -9.15 4.73
N LEU A 3 -7.53 -8.08 4.23
CA LEU A 3 -6.93 -6.75 4.18
C LEU A 3 -7.30 -5.96 5.44
N GLU A 4 -6.29 -5.48 6.15
CA GLU A 4 -6.39 -4.60 7.30
C GLU A 4 -5.87 -3.21 6.94
N PHE A 5 -6.32 -2.19 7.67
CA PHE A 5 -5.89 -0.81 7.51
C PHE A 5 -5.26 -0.33 8.81
N HIS A 6 -4.01 0.14 8.75
CA HIS A 6 -3.31 0.62 9.94
C HIS A 6 -4.00 1.86 10.49
N ASP A 7 -4.43 1.83 11.75
CA ASP A 7 -5.21 2.88 12.40
C ASP A 7 -4.35 3.83 13.27
N GLY A 8 -3.04 3.54 13.40
CA GLY A 8 -2.14 4.27 14.31
C GLY A 8 -2.00 3.64 15.69
N SER A 9 -2.87 2.69 16.05
CA SER A 9 -2.85 2.01 17.35
C SER A 9 -1.97 0.77 17.34
N HIS A 10 -1.84 0.11 16.18
CA HIS A 10 -0.97 -1.06 16.03
C HIS A 10 0.50 -0.74 16.40
N THR A 11 1.10 -1.64 17.17
CA THR A 11 2.52 -1.60 17.58
C THR A 11 3.43 -2.04 16.44
N LEU A 12 2.97 -3.00 15.64
CA LEU A 12 3.60 -3.44 14.40
C LEU A 12 3.62 -2.26 13.41
N TYR A 13 4.78 -1.97 12.83
CA TYR A 13 5.04 -0.82 11.94
C TYR A 13 4.94 0.57 12.56
N ARG A 14 4.70 0.73 13.88
CA ARG A 14 4.60 2.04 14.54
C ARG A 14 5.83 2.93 14.34
N GLY A 15 7.02 2.33 14.25
CA GLY A 15 8.26 3.06 13.94
C GLY A 15 8.29 3.68 12.53
N TYR A 16 7.45 3.20 11.62
CA TYR A 16 7.33 3.69 10.23
C TYR A 16 6.04 4.46 9.96
N ALA A 17 4.95 4.07 10.63
CA ALA A 17 3.65 4.74 10.59
C ALA A 17 3.12 4.88 12.01
N SER A 18 3.32 6.05 12.63
CA SER A 18 2.80 6.35 13.97
C SER A 18 1.34 6.79 13.98
N SER A 19 0.73 6.91 12.80
CA SER A 19 -0.63 7.44 12.59
C SER A 19 -1.42 6.48 11.71
N ALA A 20 -2.71 6.75 11.53
CA ALA A 20 -3.54 6.04 10.57
C ALA A 20 -2.94 6.08 9.16
N TRP A 21 -3.17 5.03 8.38
CA TRP A 21 -2.62 4.81 7.04
C TRP A 21 -2.92 5.95 6.04
N ASN A 22 -4.03 6.65 6.25
CA ASN A 22 -4.50 7.77 5.45
C ASN A 22 -4.28 9.13 6.12
N ASP A 23 -3.48 9.21 7.19
CA ASP A 23 -3.14 10.48 7.81
C ASP A 23 -2.35 11.38 6.83
N THR A 24 -2.81 12.62 6.66
CA THR A 24 -2.23 13.55 5.67
C THR A 24 -0.79 13.93 6.01
N GLY A 25 -0.45 14.03 7.30
CA GLY A 25 0.92 14.29 7.76
C GLY A 25 1.85 13.12 7.45
N LEU A 26 1.40 11.89 7.73
CA LEU A 26 2.11 10.66 7.40
C LEU A 26 2.40 10.51 5.91
N LEU A 27 1.40 10.84 5.07
CA LEU A 27 1.50 10.80 3.62
C LEU A 27 2.25 12.00 3.02
N ARG A 28 2.56 13.01 3.83
CA ARG A 28 3.14 14.31 3.41
C ARG A 28 2.30 14.99 2.33
N LEU A 29 0.99 14.95 2.49
CA LEU A 29 -0.01 15.57 1.62
C LEU A 29 -0.60 16.79 2.33
N ASN A 30 -0.98 17.82 1.56
CA ASN A 30 -1.62 19.02 2.11
C ASN A 30 -2.93 19.33 1.36
N PRO A 31 -4.03 18.62 1.66
CA PRO A 31 -5.30 18.82 0.97
C PRO A 31 -5.93 20.21 1.21
N GLY A 32 -5.50 20.93 2.26
CA GLY A 32 -5.93 22.32 2.48
C GLY A 32 -5.30 23.33 1.53
N ALA A 33 -4.16 23.00 0.91
CA ALA A 33 -3.42 23.88 0.01
C ALA A 33 -3.29 23.33 -1.43
N SER A 34 -3.53 22.03 -1.64
CA SER A 34 -3.38 21.34 -2.93
C SER A 34 -4.68 20.63 -3.30
N THR A 35 -5.31 21.05 -4.39
CA THR A 35 -6.51 20.40 -4.93
C THR A 35 -6.23 18.98 -5.42
N TRP A 36 -5.00 18.70 -5.86
CA TRP A 36 -4.55 17.35 -6.23
C TRP A 36 -4.42 16.42 -5.03
N ASP A 37 -3.91 16.93 -3.91
CA ASP A 37 -3.84 16.15 -2.67
C ASP A 37 -5.23 15.90 -2.11
N ALA A 38 -6.11 16.91 -2.13
CA ALA A 38 -7.51 16.74 -1.75
C ALA A 38 -8.22 15.70 -2.63
N TRP A 39 -7.98 15.74 -3.95
CA TRP A 39 -8.51 14.76 -4.88
C TRP A 39 -8.01 13.34 -4.57
N LEU A 40 -6.70 13.17 -4.33
CA LEU A 40 -6.10 11.87 -4.00
C LEU A 40 -6.68 11.30 -2.71
N MET A 41 -6.82 12.15 -1.69
CA MET A 41 -7.42 11.79 -0.41
C MET A 41 -8.85 11.30 -0.57
N ASN A 42 -9.68 12.08 -1.28
CA ASN A 42 -11.11 11.81 -1.39
C ASN A 42 -11.46 10.66 -2.35
N ASN A 43 -10.63 10.41 -3.37
CA ASN A 43 -10.95 9.46 -4.44
C ASN A 43 -10.15 8.15 -4.38
N TYR A 44 -9.05 8.11 -3.64
CA TYR A 44 -8.16 6.95 -3.63
C TYR A 44 -7.66 6.54 -2.24
N ASN A 45 -7.50 7.45 -1.28
CA ASN A 45 -7.15 7.11 0.11
C ASN A 45 -8.38 6.90 1.00
N THR A 46 -9.35 6.12 0.49
CA THR A 46 -10.46 5.55 1.26
C THR A 46 -10.36 4.02 1.24
N GLU A 47 -10.88 3.34 2.26
CA GLU A 47 -10.80 1.88 2.35
C GLU A 47 -11.44 1.19 1.14
N GLU A 48 -12.60 1.68 0.69
CA GLU A 48 -13.30 1.20 -0.50
C GLU A 48 -12.41 1.26 -1.75
N LYS A 49 -11.75 2.40 -1.96
CA LYS A 49 -10.97 2.65 -3.18
C LYS A 49 -9.64 1.91 -3.17
N VAL A 50 -8.97 1.82 -2.03
CA VAL A 50 -7.77 0.98 -1.88
C VAL A 50 -8.12 -0.49 -2.06
N THR A 51 -9.22 -0.96 -1.45
CA THR A 51 -9.70 -2.34 -1.61
C THR A 51 -9.99 -2.65 -3.07
N ALA A 52 -10.71 -1.77 -3.78
CA ALA A 52 -10.98 -1.92 -5.21
C ALA A 52 -9.70 -1.94 -6.05
N LEU A 53 -8.73 -1.07 -5.74
CA LEU A 53 -7.44 -1.02 -6.43
C LEU A 53 -6.65 -2.33 -6.25
N LEU A 54 -6.59 -2.85 -5.02
CA LEU A 54 -5.93 -4.12 -4.69
C LEU A 54 -6.70 -5.35 -5.19
N GLY A 55 -8.01 -5.22 -5.42
CA GLY A 55 -8.85 -6.22 -6.06
C GLY A 55 -8.69 -6.32 -7.58
N SER A 56 -8.03 -5.35 -8.22
CA SER A 56 -7.84 -5.36 -9.67
C SER A 56 -7.00 -6.55 -10.15
N SER A 57 -7.23 -7.00 -11.38
CA SER A 57 -6.47 -8.10 -12.00
C SER A 57 -4.96 -7.83 -12.01
N THR A 58 -4.56 -6.57 -12.21
CA THR A 58 -3.16 -6.14 -12.19
C THR A 58 -2.55 -6.30 -10.81
N ALA A 59 -3.24 -5.82 -9.77
CA ALA A 59 -2.80 -5.98 -8.38
C ALA A 59 -2.68 -7.46 -8.02
N ARG A 60 -3.71 -8.23 -8.32
CA ARG A 60 -3.79 -9.65 -7.96
C ARG A 60 -2.73 -10.51 -8.65
N ALA A 61 -2.15 -10.04 -9.76
CA ALA A 61 -1.06 -10.71 -10.46
C ALA A 61 0.34 -10.40 -9.91
N ILE A 62 0.49 -9.37 -9.06
CA ILE A 62 1.78 -8.94 -8.49
C ILE A 62 2.37 -10.07 -7.64
N LYS A 63 3.62 -10.45 -7.92
CA LYS A 63 4.36 -11.43 -7.13
C LYS A 63 5.29 -10.75 -6.13
N PHE A 64 5.25 -11.21 -4.90
CA PHE A 64 6.26 -10.82 -3.92
C PHE A 64 7.52 -11.63 -4.21
N ASN A 65 8.58 -10.97 -4.68
CA ASN A 65 9.83 -11.57 -5.20
C ASN A 65 10.54 -12.59 -4.26
N LYS A 66 10.09 -12.74 -3.00
CA LYS A 66 10.64 -13.69 -2.01
C LYS A 66 9.67 -14.79 -1.54
N PHE A 67 8.38 -14.68 -1.83
CA PHE A 67 7.33 -15.55 -1.29
C PHE A 67 6.77 -16.52 -2.33
N GLY A 68 6.99 -16.26 -3.62
CA GLY A 68 6.45 -17.07 -4.71
C GLY A 68 4.95 -16.84 -4.94
N SER A 69 4.19 -16.49 -3.91
CA SER A 69 2.77 -16.17 -3.96
C SER A 69 2.49 -14.82 -4.61
N LYS A 70 1.32 -14.74 -5.26
CA LYS A 70 0.77 -13.49 -5.78
C LYS A 70 -0.02 -12.76 -4.70
N LEU A 71 -0.14 -11.44 -4.82
CA LEU A 71 -0.94 -10.61 -3.91
C LEU A 71 -2.38 -11.09 -3.81
N GLY A 72 -3.00 -11.47 -4.94
CA GLY A 72 -4.38 -11.97 -4.94
C GLY A 72 -4.54 -13.25 -4.12
N GLU A 73 -3.55 -14.15 -4.19
CA GLU A 73 -3.57 -15.40 -3.41
C GLU A 73 -3.47 -15.12 -1.92
N LEU A 74 -2.65 -14.14 -1.51
CA LEU A 74 -2.53 -13.75 -0.10
C LEU A 74 -3.81 -13.07 0.42
N LEU A 75 -4.39 -12.15 -0.36
CA LEU A 75 -5.63 -11.44 0.00
C LEU A 75 -6.85 -12.36 0.16
N ASP A 76 -6.82 -13.52 -0.51
CA ASP A 76 -7.89 -14.52 -0.45
C ASP A 76 -7.73 -15.51 0.71
N THR A 77 -6.61 -15.49 1.43
CA THR A 77 -6.36 -16.43 2.54
C THR A 77 -6.80 -15.86 3.87
N ASP A 78 -7.56 -16.64 4.65
CA ASP A 78 -8.10 -16.20 5.96
C ASP A 78 -7.02 -15.99 7.05
N HIS A 79 -5.77 -16.39 6.78
CA HIS A 79 -4.66 -16.33 7.73
C HIS A 79 -3.55 -15.34 7.37
N SER A 80 -3.57 -14.78 6.16
CA SER A 80 -2.59 -13.75 5.77
C SER A 80 -3.18 -12.40 6.05
N SER A 81 -2.99 -11.83 7.23
CA SER A 81 -3.28 -10.41 7.36
C SER A 81 -2.34 -9.67 6.38
N ILE A 82 -2.86 -8.79 5.54
CA ILE A 82 -2.07 -7.81 4.79
C ILE A 82 -2.54 -6.46 5.31
N MET A 83 -1.62 -5.61 5.72
CA MET A 83 -1.98 -4.33 6.31
C MET A 83 -1.62 -3.19 5.36
N VAL A 84 -2.56 -2.28 5.08
CA VAL A 84 -2.25 -1.01 4.44
C VAL A 84 -1.61 -0.10 5.49
N VAL A 85 -0.32 0.19 5.33
CA VAL A 85 0.46 0.98 6.29
C VAL A 85 0.51 2.45 5.89
N LYS A 86 0.54 2.73 4.58
CA LYS A 86 0.39 4.08 4.02
C LYS A 86 -0.43 4.03 2.74
N GLY A 87 -1.37 4.96 2.63
CA GLY A 87 -2.12 5.25 1.41
C GLY A 87 -1.22 5.68 0.24
N LEU A 88 -1.84 5.93 -0.90
CA LEU A 88 -1.17 6.49 -2.07
C LEU A 88 -0.61 7.87 -1.75
N HIS A 89 0.67 8.06 -2.08
CA HIS A 89 1.39 9.31 -1.86
C HIS A 89 2.58 9.43 -2.82
N GLN A 90 3.28 10.57 -2.72
CA GLN A 90 4.51 10.91 -3.45
C GLN A 90 4.31 11.18 -4.95
N TRP A 91 3.63 12.28 -5.29
CA TRP A 91 3.46 12.78 -6.66
C TRP A 91 4.80 13.06 -7.38
N GLN A 92 5.39 12.07 -8.05
CA GLN A 92 6.61 12.25 -8.83
C GLN A 92 6.30 12.30 -10.32
N ARG A 93 6.47 13.48 -10.93
CA ARG A 93 6.17 13.69 -12.35
C ARG A 93 6.98 12.78 -13.27
N VAL A 94 6.35 12.23 -14.29
CA VAL A 94 6.98 11.38 -15.30
C VAL A 94 7.42 12.23 -16.49
N GLY A 95 8.72 12.53 -16.54
CA GLY A 95 9.30 13.34 -17.62
C GLY A 95 8.61 14.69 -17.75
N LYS A 96 8.23 15.08 -18.98
CA LYS A 96 7.48 16.32 -19.26
C LYS A 96 5.95 16.15 -19.25
N SER A 97 5.44 14.93 -19.08
CA SER A 97 3.99 14.64 -19.07
C SER A 97 3.32 15.07 -17.76
N TRP A 98 1.99 15.12 -17.73
CA TRP A 98 1.21 15.31 -16.49
C TRP A 98 0.91 13.99 -15.76
N ASN A 99 1.59 12.90 -16.12
CA ASN A 99 1.51 11.64 -15.39
C ASN A 99 2.40 11.69 -14.16
N TYR A 100 1.99 11.00 -13.09
CA TYR A 100 2.73 10.98 -11.83
C TYR A 100 2.86 9.57 -11.29
N LYS A 101 4.07 9.21 -10.87
CA LYS A 101 4.30 8.01 -10.07
C LYS A 101 3.81 8.27 -8.65
N LEU A 102 3.25 7.24 -8.06
CA LEU A 102 2.77 7.15 -6.68
C LEU A 102 3.14 5.76 -6.16
N HIS A 103 2.98 5.53 -4.87
CA HIS A 103 2.97 4.16 -4.37
C HIS A 103 2.09 4.00 -3.12
N LEU A 104 1.57 2.78 -2.94
CA LEU A 104 0.88 2.32 -1.75
C LEU A 104 1.88 1.49 -0.92
N THR A 105 1.87 1.62 0.41
CA THR A 105 2.74 0.81 1.27
C THR A 105 1.92 -0.23 2.02
N LEU A 106 2.26 -1.50 1.84
CA LEU A 106 1.70 -2.63 2.56
C LEU A 106 2.69 -3.19 3.58
N GLY A 107 2.18 -3.66 4.71
CA GLY A 107 2.88 -4.49 5.67
C GLY A 107 2.50 -5.95 5.48
N PHE A 108 3.49 -6.81 5.26
CA PHE A 108 3.30 -8.26 5.17
C PHE A 108 4.61 -8.97 5.52
N ASP A 109 4.54 -10.02 6.35
CA ASP A 109 5.69 -10.76 6.87
C ASP A 109 6.75 -9.85 7.53
N ALA A 110 6.27 -8.92 8.37
CA ALA A 110 7.07 -7.88 9.04
C ALA A 110 8.02 -7.11 8.10
N LYS A 111 7.60 -6.95 6.86
CA LYS A 111 8.30 -6.22 5.83
C LYS A 111 7.34 -5.24 5.19
N LEU A 112 7.87 -4.07 4.85
CA LEU A 112 7.15 -3.10 4.05
C LEU A 112 7.30 -3.44 2.58
N TRP A 113 6.24 -3.21 1.84
CA TRP A 113 6.17 -3.45 0.42
C TRP A 113 5.56 -2.24 -0.26
N HIS A 114 6.30 -1.67 -1.20
CA HIS A 114 5.84 -0.53 -1.99
C HIS A 114 5.25 -1.04 -3.30
N LEU A 115 3.94 -0.90 -3.45
CA LEU A 115 3.20 -1.18 -4.67
C LEU A 115 3.15 0.09 -5.49
N TYR A 116 3.80 0.08 -6.65
CA TYR A 116 3.91 1.27 -7.47
C TYR A 116 2.65 1.51 -8.27
N ALA A 117 2.18 2.75 -8.25
CA ALA A 117 1.03 3.21 -8.99
C ALA A 117 1.43 4.36 -9.93
N LEU A 118 0.59 4.58 -10.94
CA LEU A 118 0.72 5.66 -11.89
C LEU A 118 -0.62 6.37 -12.00
N TYR A 119 -0.61 7.68 -11.77
CA TYR A 119 -1.66 8.56 -12.26
C TYR A 119 -1.44 8.83 -13.75
N GLU A 120 -2.45 8.50 -14.55
CA GLU A 120 -2.51 8.75 -15.98
C GLU A 120 -3.44 9.94 -16.25
N ASP A 121 -2.89 11.05 -16.70
CA ASP A 121 -3.62 12.29 -16.99
C ASP A 121 -4.73 12.06 -18.05
N SER A 122 -4.39 11.32 -19.11
CA SER A 122 -5.31 11.00 -20.21
C SER A 122 -6.57 10.25 -19.80
N SER A 123 -6.50 9.45 -18.73
CA SER A 123 -7.64 8.71 -18.19
C SER A 123 -8.12 9.25 -16.85
N SER A 124 -7.46 10.29 -16.32
CA SER A 124 -7.69 10.87 -15.00
C SER A 124 -7.84 9.80 -13.90
N SER A 125 -7.01 8.75 -13.97
CA SER A 125 -7.13 7.58 -13.10
C SER A 125 -5.78 7.13 -12.57
N ILE A 126 -5.80 6.45 -11.41
CA ILE A 126 -4.62 5.80 -10.83
C ILE A 126 -4.72 4.29 -11.08
N LYS A 127 -3.64 3.72 -11.58
CA LYS A 127 -3.51 2.28 -11.80
C LYS A 127 -2.25 1.75 -11.15
N LEU A 128 -2.30 0.52 -10.64
CA LEU A 128 -1.09 -0.18 -10.22
C LEU A 128 -0.29 -0.58 -11.46
N THR A 129 1.03 -0.41 -11.37
CA THR A 129 1.96 -0.69 -12.48
C THR A 129 2.33 -2.16 -12.60
N GLY A 130 1.86 -3.01 -11.67
CA GLY A 130 2.29 -4.40 -11.55
C GLY A 130 3.68 -4.56 -10.90
N SER A 131 4.35 -3.47 -10.55
CA SER A 131 5.66 -3.48 -9.88
C SER A 131 5.52 -3.38 -8.37
N ILE A 132 6.34 -4.17 -7.66
CA ILE A 132 6.44 -4.15 -6.21
C ILE A 132 7.90 -4.19 -5.78
N SER A 133 8.24 -3.48 -4.72
CA SER A 133 9.57 -3.56 -4.11
C SER A 133 9.48 -3.77 -2.61
N ALA A 134 10.43 -4.55 -2.08
CA ALA A 134 10.61 -4.67 -0.65
C ALA A 134 11.23 -3.37 -0.12
N GLY A 135 10.60 -2.78 0.90
CA GLY A 135 11.17 -1.74 1.74
C GLY A 135 11.88 -2.32 2.95
N GLU A 136 11.79 -1.60 4.07
CA GLU A 136 12.42 -1.97 5.33
C GLU A 136 11.87 -3.29 5.90
N GLN A 137 12.75 -4.08 6.52
CA GLN A 137 12.41 -5.30 7.24
C GLN A 137 12.51 -5.05 8.74
N PHE A 138 11.47 -5.43 9.48
CA PHE A 138 11.45 -5.29 10.94
C PHE A 138 11.91 -6.59 11.62
N GLY A 139 12.76 -6.45 12.64
CA GLY A 139 13.29 -7.55 13.44
C GLY A 139 12.28 -8.14 14.42
N ASN A 140 12.61 -9.28 15.04
CA ASN A 140 11.70 -10.13 15.84
C ASN A 140 10.96 -9.45 17.03
N VAL A 141 11.35 -8.25 17.45
CA VAL A 141 10.79 -7.57 18.64
C VAL A 141 9.51 -6.77 18.31
N THR A 142 9.17 -6.58 17.04
CA THR A 142 7.98 -5.82 16.62
C THR A 142 6.82 -6.70 16.15
N HIS A 143 6.96 -8.03 16.22
CA HIS A 143 5.99 -9.00 15.68
C HIS A 143 4.94 -9.34 16.74
N ASP A 144 4.05 -8.40 17.06
CA ASP A 144 2.92 -8.64 17.98
C ASP A 144 1.88 -9.56 17.32
N GLY A 145 2.13 -10.87 17.35
CA GLY A 145 1.12 -11.91 17.10
C GLY A 145 0.73 -12.14 15.64
N TRP A 146 1.40 -11.52 14.67
CA TRP A 146 1.13 -11.77 13.26
C TRP A 146 1.74 -13.09 12.78
N ASN A 147 0.90 -14.01 12.34
CA ASN A 147 1.32 -15.30 11.82
C ASN A 147 1.98 -15.15 10.46
N ILE A 148 3.29 -15.41 10.40
CA ILE A 148 4.00 -15.64 9.15
C ILE A 148 3.46 -16.95 8.56
N PRO A 149 2.89 -16.96 7.33
CA PRO A 149 2.57 -18.22 6.66
C PRO A 149 3.86 -19.04 6.56
N LYS A 150 3.96 -20.12 7.35
CA LYS A 150 5.13 -21.01 7.30
C LYS A 150 5.24 -21.53 5.86
N LYS A 151 6.39 -21.29 5.22
CA LYS A 151 6.74 -21.93 3.95
C LYS A 151 6.50 -23.43 4.09
N LYS A 152 5.50 -23.97 3.38
CA LYS A 152 5.49 -25.39 3.07
C LYS A 152 6.69 -25.63 2.16
N ARG A 153 7.69 -26.32 2.71
CA ARG A 153 8.84 -26.85 1.97
C ARG A 153 8.39 -28.00 1.08
#